data_AF-A0A7X8WT65-F1
#
_entry.id   AF-A0A7X8WT65-F1
#
_cell.length_a   1.000
_cell.length_b   1.000
_cell.length_c   1.000
_cell.angle_alpha   90.00
_cell.angle_beta   90.00
_cell.angle_gamma   90.00
#
_symmetry.space_group_name_H-M   'P 1'
#
loop_
_entity.id
_entity.type
_entity.pdbx_description
1 polymer ?
#
loop_
_entity_poly.entity_id
_entity_poly.type
_entity_poly.pdbx_seq_one_letter_code
_entity_poly.pdbx_strand_id
1 'polypeptide(L)'
;LQTANGWWVYETRQVHIVQPTDVEVLAPNPMDPTATEPEGQWLTLTTCHPPYTVLERMITHAELVEFVPLGDGAPEEIAGAVPDQLFEEA
;
A
#
# COMPACT_ATOMS: atom_id res chain seq x y z
N LEU A 1 -1.82 4.39 -5.21
CA LEU A 1 -3.19 3.81 -5.22
C LEU A 1 -4.16 4.88 -5.71
N GLN A 2 -5.05 4.58 -6.65
CA GLN A 2 -6.01 5.54 -7.18
C GLN A 2 -7.43 5.20 -6.71
N THR A 3 -8.22 6.21 -6.34
CA THR A 3 -9.67 6.08 -6.12
C THR A 3 -10.40 7.29 -6.73
N ALA A 4 -11.73 7.34 -6.60
CA ALA A 4 -12.52 8.48 -7.06
C ALA A 4 -12.15 9.83 -6.41
N ASN A 5 -11.53 9.84 -5.21
CA ASN A 5 -11.13 11.11 -4.59
C ASN A 5 -9.72 11.58 -4.99
N GLY A 6 -8.89 10.73 -5.60
CA GLY A 6 -7.53 11.09 -5.99
C GLY A 6 -6.52 9.94 -5.96
N TRP A 7 -5.27 10.28 -5.62
CA TRP A 7 -4.13 9.39 -5.58
C TRP A 7 -3.50 9.37 -4.19
N TRP A 8 -3.23 8.18 -3.68
CA TRP A 8 -2.52 7.95 -2.43
C TRP A 8 -1.15 7.37 -2.77
N VAL A 9 -0.10 8.11 -2.43
CA VAL A 9 1.29 7.74 -2.67
C VAL A 9 1.85 7.14 -1.39
N TYR A 10 2.33 5.91 -1.51
CA TYR A 10 2.89 5.15 -0.39
C TYR A 10 4.37 4.85 -0.65
N GLU A 11 5.19 4.95 0.39
CA GLU A 11 6.61 4.60 0.33
C GLU A 11 6.88 3.35 1.17
N THR A 12 7.65 2.41 0.63
CA THR A 12 7.95 1.14 1.31
C THR A 12 8.85 1.39 2.52
N ARG A 13 8.43 0.87 3.69
CA ARG A 13 9.19 0.95 4.94
C ARG A 13 9.84 -0.38 5.30
N GLN A 14 9.15 -1.50 5.05
CA GLN A 14 9.65 -2.82 5.42
C GLN A 14 9.16 -3.91 4.46
N VAL A 15 10.03 -4.88 4.18
CA VAL A 15 9.68 -6.15 3.52
C VAL A 15 10.23 -7.30 4.35
N HIS A 16 9.40 -8.29 4.64
CA HIS A 16 9.82 -9.45 5.44
C HIS A 16 8.98 -10.70 5.13
N ILE A 17 9.46 -11.87 5.57
CA ILE A 17 8.80 -13.17 5.39
C ILE A 17 8.24 -13.63 6.73
N VAL A 18 6.99 -14.10 6.74
CA VAL A 18 6.26 -14.55 7.94
C VAL A 18 5.58 -15.89 7.71
N GLN A 19 5.10 -16.52 8.79
CA GLN A 19 4.25 -17.70 8.68
C GLN A 19 2.83 -17.30 8.22
N PRO A 20 2.09 -18.18 7.54
CA PRO A 20 0.73 -17.86 7.07
C PRO A 20 -0.28 -17.54 8.19
N THR A 21 0.06 -17.89 9.43
CA THR A 21 -0.75 -17.66 10.65
C THR A 21 -0.53 -16.29 11.28
N ASP A 22 0.47 -15.54 10.83
CA ASP A 22 0.92 -14.31 11.49
C ASP A 22 0.01 -13.15 11.07
N VAL A 23 -1.22 -13.13 11.60
CA VAL A 23 -2.26 -12.15 11.27
C VAL A 23 -1.96 -10.76 11.82
N GLU A 24 -1.04 -10.64 12.78
CA GLU A 24 -0.61 -9.38 13.37
C GLU A 24 0.02 -8.41 12.37
N VAL A 25 0.47 -8.91 11.21
CA VAL A 25 0.94 -8.06 10.09
C VAL A 25 -0.18 -7.18 9.51
N LEU A 26 -1.44 -7.47 9.84
CA LEU A 26 -2.61 -6.69 9.47
C LEU A 26 -3.08 -5.77 10.61
N ALA A 27 -2.32 -5.65 11.70
CA ALA A 27 -2.63 -4.74 12.79
C ALA A 27 -2.72 -3.27 12.29
N PRO A 28 -3.50 -2.41 12.96
CA PRO A 28 -3.63 -1.00 12.58
C PRO A 28 -2.29 -0.25 12.48
N ASN A 29 -1.33 -0.60 13.36
CA ASN A 29 0.06 -0.20 13.27
C ASN A 29 0.93 -1.45 13.06
N PRO A 30 1.45 -1.71 11.84
CA PRO A 30 2.29 -2.87 11.59
C PRO A 30 3.71 -2.74 12.20
N MET A 31 4.14 -1.53 12.57
CA MET A 31 5.45 -1.31 13.21
C MET A 31 5.42 -1.58 14.72
N ASP A 32 4.23 -1.50 15.33
CA ASP A 32 3.94 -1.96 16.68
C ASP A 32 2.57 -2.67 16.72
N PRO A 33 2.53 -3.98 16.42
CA PRO A 33 1.27 -4.72 16.37
C PRO A 33 0.53 -4.83 17.71
N THR A 34 1.15 -4.42 18.81
CA THR A 34 0.52 -4.41 20.14
C THR A 34 -0.18 -3.09 20.44
N ALA A 35 0.09 -2.04 19.65
CA ALA A 35 -0.55 -0.74 19.78
C ALA A 35 -2.04 -0.84 19.41
N THR A 36 -2.90 -0.30 20.27
CA THR A 36 -4.33 -0.20 20.02
C THR A 36 -4.72 1.01 19.17
N GLU A 37 -3.85 2.02 19.11
CA GLU A 37 -4.06 3.22 18.32
C GLU A 37 -3.27 3.14 17.00
N PRO A 38 -3.89 3.49 15.87
CA PRO A 38 -3.17 3.58 14.61
C PRO A 38 -2.22 4.78 14.65
N GLU A 39 -0.92 4.51 14.52
CA GLU A 39 0.09 5.54 14.26
C GLU A 39 0.47 5.44 12.78
N GLY A 40 0.28 6.52 12.02
CA GLY A 40 0.52 6.54 10.57
C GLY A 40 -0.64 5.94 9.74
N GLN A 41 -0.47 6.00 8.42
CA GLN A 41 -1.44 5.44 7.47
C GLN A 41 -0.74 4.39 6.60
N TRP A 42 -1.14 3.13 6.77
CA TRP A 42 -0.39 2.00 6.22
C TRP A 42 -1.11 1.33 5.05
N LEU A 43 -0.30 0.85 4.11
CA LEU A 43 -0.66 -0.11 3.08
C LEU A 43 0.15 -1.39 3.31
N THR A 44 -0.55 -2.50 3.53
CA THR A 44 0.07 -3.83 3.66
C THR A 44 -0.22 -4.65 2.41
N LEU A 45 0.82 -5.10 1.72
CA LEU A 45 0.73 -6.05 0.61
C LEU A 45 1.14 -7.43 1.11
N THR A 46 0.30 -8.44 0.86
CA THR A 46 0.55 -9.83 1.27
C THR A 46 0.54 -10.74 0.05
N THR A 47 1.53 -11.63 -0.04
CA THR A 47 1.60 -12.63 -1.10
C THR A 47 2.29 -13.90 -0.62
N CYS A 48 2.22 -14.96 -1.41
CA CYS A 48 2.88 -16.23 -1.08
C CYS A 48 4.41 -16.12 -1.22
N HIS A 49 5.12 -16.92 -0.42
CA HIS A 49 6.56 -17.10 -0.51
C HIS A 49 6.94 -18.55 -0.16
N PRO A 50 7.98 -19.13 -0.79
CA PRO A 50 8.63 -18.72 -2.05
C PRO A 50 7.69 -18.86 -3.28
N PRO A 51 8.13 -18.43 -4.48
CA PRO A 51 7.36 -18.61 -5.71
C PRO A 51 6.90 -20.05 -5.92
N TYR A 52 5.68 -20.21 -6.43
CA TYR A 52 5.03 -21.51 -6.70
C TYR A 52 4.74 -22.36 -5.45
N THR A 53 4.73 -21.75 -4.25
CA THR A 53 4.39 -22.41 -3.00
C THR A 53 3.41 -21.57 -2.17
N VAL A 54 2.96 -22.11 -1.03
CA VAL A 54 2.11 -21.40 -0.05
C VAL A 54 2.65 -21.53 1.38
N LEU A 55 3.94 -21.88 1.52
CA LEU A 55 4.55 -22.22 2.81
C LEU A 55 4.63 -21.00 3.73
N GLU A 56 5.00 -19.86 3.19
CA GLU A 56 5.23 -18.61 3.92
C GLU A 56 4.52 -17.45 3.21
N ARG A 57 4.59 -16.26 3.79
CA ARG A 57 4.07 -15.04 3.18
C ARG A 57 5.16 -13.99 3.10
N MET A 58 5.29 -13.33 1.95
CA MET A 58 6.04 -12.10 1.84
C MET A 58 5.10 -10.93 2.14
N ILE A 59 5.50 -10.10 3.09
CA ILE A 59 4.76 -8.93 3.55
C ILE A 59 5.55 -7.68 3.18
N THR A 60 4.86 -6.68 2.65
CA THR A 60 5.41 -5.34 2.45
C THR A 60 4.53 -4.33 3.16
N HIS A 61 5.12 -3.53 4.04
CA HIS A 61 4.48 -2.39 4.66
C HIS A 61 4.98 -1.11 3.99
N ALA A 62 4.03 -0.29 3.55
CA ALA A 62 4.28 1.02 2.99
C ALA A 62 3.45 2.06 3.73
N GLU A 63 4.05 3.21 4.00
CA GLU A 63 3.42 4.32 4.71
C GLU A 63 2.96 5.39 3.71
N LEU A 64 1.80 5.98 3.93
CA LEU A 64 1.31 7.09 3.12
C LEU A 64 2.25 8.29 3.29
N VAL A 65 2.76 8.82 2.19
CA VAL A 65 3.62 10.01 2.19
C VAL A 65 2.94 11.22 1.55
N GLU A 66 1.97 10.98 0.65
CA GLU A 66 1.27 12.05 -0.06
C GLU A 66 -0.13 11.61 -0.51
N PHE A 67 -1.03 12.59 -0.54
CA PHE A 67 -2.33 12.48 -1.19
C PHE A 67 -2.45 13.58 -2.25
N VAL A 68 -2.74 13.20 -3.50
CA VAL A 68 -2.92 14.10 -4.64
C VAL A 68 -4.39 14.08 -5.06
N PRO A 69 -5.12 15.20 -4.98
CA PRO A 69 -6.49 15.30 -5.47
C PRO A 69 -6.61 14.91 -6.94
N LEU A 70 -7.73 14.31 -7.35
CA LEU A 70 -7.92 13.83 -8.73
C LEU A 70 -7.73 14.93 -9.79
N GLY A 71 -8.18 16.17 -9.49
CA GLY A 71 -8.11 17.31 -10.39
C GLY A 71 -6.69 17.86 -10.62
N ASP A 72 -5.73 17.49 -9.78
CA ASP A 72 -4.32 17.91 -9.92
C ASP A 72 -3.54 16.97 -10.87
N GLY A 73 -4.20 15.92 -11.37
CA GLY A 73 -3.61 14.94 -12.28
C GLY A 73 -2.94 13.77 -11.54
N ALA A 74 -2.29 12.90 -12.32
CA ALA A 74 -1.53 11.78 -11.76
C ALA A 74 -0.21 12.27 -11.13
N PRO A 75 0.29 11.61 -10.05
CA PRO A 75 1.61 11.89 -9.48
C PRO A 75 2.72 11.86 -10.54
N GLU A 76 3.74 12.71 -10.37
CA GLU A 76 4.81 12.94 -11.36
C GLU A 76 5.50 11.63 -11.78
N GLU A 77 5.69 10.71 -10.83
CA GLU A 77 6.38 9.43 -11.03
C GLU A 77 5.68 8.53 -12.05
N ILE A 78 4.37 8.71 -12.25
CA ILE A 78 3.55 7.88 -13.16
C ILE A 78 2.83 8.69 -14.23
N ALA A 79 2.97 10.03 -14.25
CA ALA A 79 2.23 10.90 -15.16
C ALA A 79 2.35 10.49 -16.64
N GLY A 80 3.53 10.00 -17.07
CA GLY A 80 3.74 9.53 -18.45
C GLY A 80 3.11 8.16 -18.78
N ALA A 81 2.65 7.40 -17.80
CA ALA A 81 2.07 6.07 -17.96
C ALA A 81 0.54 6.05 -17.86
N VAL A 82 -0.07 7.14 -17.38
CA VAL A 82 -1.50 7.23 -17.14
C VAL A 82 -2.14 8.03 -18.28
N PRO A 83 -3.00 7.43 -19.12
CA PRO A 83 -3.65 8.14 -20.21
C PRO A 83 -4.61 9.22 -19.69
N ASP A 84 -4.57 10.43 -20.28
CA ASP A 84 -5.44 11.57 -19.93
C ASP A 84 -6.95 11.23 -20.01
N GLN A 85 -7.33 10.23 -20.81
CA GLN A 85 -8.73 9.90 -21.10
C GLN A 85 -9.48 9.15 -19.98
N LEU A 86 -8.82 8.78 -18.88
CA LEU A 86 -9.49 8.16 -17.73
C LEU A 86 -10.17 9.17 -16.79
N PHE A 87 -10.05 10.48 -17.06
CA PHE A 87 -10.39 11.55 -16.11
C PHE A 87 -11.50 12.51 -16.56
N GLU A 88 -12.13 12.28 -17.71
CA GLU A 88 -13.05 13.25 -18.32
C GLU A 88 -14.52 13.13 -17.85
N GLU A 89 -14.84 12.18 -16.95
CA GLU A 89 -16.21 11.98 -16.45
C GLU A 89 -16.30 11.90 -14.91
N ALA A 90 -15.96 13.00 -14.22
CA ALA A 90 -16.35 13.24 -12.83
C ALA A 90 -17.01 14.62 -12.66
#